data_AF-U1P7K9-F1
#
_entry.id   AF-U1P7K9-F1
#
_cell.length_a   1.000
_cell.length_b   1.000
_cell.length_c   1.000
_cell.angle_alpha   90.00
_cell.angle_beta   90.00
_cell.angle_gamma   90.00
#
_symmetry.space_group_name_H-M   'P 1'
#
loop_
_entity.id
_entity.type
_entity.pdbx_description
1 polymer ?
#
loop_
_entity_poly.entity_id
_entity_poly.type
_entity_poly.pdbx_seq_one_letter_code
_entity_poly.pdbx_strand_id
1 'polypeptide(L)'
;MLVPVGIGLLLLPILLVQFSPAVALAGLTSLLGGALLYYGLGIDEVAETAPERAREALYSGQVSVVTYVVAGGLVVVGVSLGALETTTGGRDPFIAVVRFVYAAVPWLTAGALTASLGRLLDELIREEGVRTPYLNLPFGLGALGLVVRGFAGWFLERRAGRAHLVLFDVPLSATQRLAVFIVSGIVLAVVGFRVASRASRETLDEVIEAEPEERPDGGERE
;
A
#
# COMPACT_ATOMS: atom_id res chain seq x y z
N MET A 1 0.88 -34.48 2.61
CA MET A 1 -0.15 -33.46 2.31
C MET A 1 -1.55 -34.08 2.38
N LEU A 2 -2.12 -34.14 3.58
CA LEU A 2 -3.55 -34.46 3.82
C LEU A 2 -4.11 -33.65 5.01
N VAL A 3 -3.33 -32.70 5.53
CA VAL A 3 -3.63 -31.96 6.76
C VAL A 3 -4.87 -31.06 6.60
N PRO A 4 -5.07 -30.32 5.48
CA PRO A 4 -6.24 -29.44 5.34
C PRO A 4 -7.55 -30.22 5.17
N VAL A 5 -7.54 -31.31 4.40
CA VAL A 5 -8.73 -32.15 4.14
C VAL A 5 -9.11 -32.95 5.40
N GLY A 6 -8.11 -33.45 6.15
CA GLY A 6 -8.34 -34.13 7.42
C GLY A 6 -8.96 -33.22 8.49
N ILE A 7 -8.51 -31.96 8.58
CA ILE A 7 -9.10 -30.97 9.49
C ILE A 7 -10.53 -30.59 9.04
N GLY A 8 -10.76 -30.43 7.73
CA GLY A 8 -12.10 -30.17 7.20
C GLY A 8 -13.11 -31.29 7.50
N LEU A 9 -12.69 -32.55 7.36
CA LEU A 9 -13.52 -33.73 7.67
C LEU A 9 -13.78 -33.88 9.18
N LEU A 10 -12.87 -33.45 10.05
CA LEU A 10 -13.06 -33.42 11.50
C LEU A 10 -13.97 -32.26 11.96
N LEU A 11 -13.89 -31.11 11.30
CA LEU A 11 -14.70 -29.94 11.63
C LEU A 11 -16.14 -30.06 11.15
N LEU A 12 -16.39 -30.74 10.02
CA LEU A 12 -17.72 -30.94 9.46
C LEU A 12 -18.75 -31.48 10.47
N PRO A 13 -18.52 -32.60 11.19
CA PRO A 13 -19.49 -33.12 12.15
C PRO A 13 -19.74 -32.15 13.31
N ILE A 14 -18.72 -31.45 13.78
CA ILE A 14 -18.85 -30.44 14.85
C ILE A 14 -19.68 -29.25 14.36
N LEU A 15 -19.44 -28.77 13.14
CA LEU A 15 -20.22 -27.67 12.56
C LEU A 15 -21.67 -28.05 12.32
N LEU A 16 -21.96 -29.29 11.90
CA LEU A 16 -23.34 -29.76 11.67
C LEU A 16 -24.14 -29.94 12.95
N VAL A 17 -23.49 -30.20 14.09
CA VAL A 17 -24.16 -30.25 15.40
C VAL A 17 -24.56 -28.85 15.87
N GLN A 18 -23.74 -27.83 15.57
CA GLN A 18 -23.91 -26.48 16.10
C GLN A 18 -24.59 -25.50 15.12
N PHE A 19 -24.58 -25.80 13.81
CA PHE A 19 -25.05 -24.89 12.76
C PHE A 19 -25.90 -25.62 11.71
N SER A 20 -26.65 -24.84 10.92
CA SER A 20 -27.43 -25.39 9.80
C SER A 20 -26.52 -25.98 8.71
N PRO A 21 -26.98 -26.96 7.92
CA PRO A 21 -26.19 -27.58 6.85
C PRO A 21 -25.63 -26.56 5.85
N ALA A 22 -26.40 -25.50 5.54
CA ALA A 22 -25.96 -24.43 4.65
C ALA A 22 -24.78 -23.64 5.24
N VAL A 23 -24.82 -23.31 6.54
CA VAL A 23 -23.74 -22.60 7.23
C VAL A 23 -22.52 -23.49 7.40
N ALA A 24 -22.72 -24.78 7.71
CA ALA A 24 -21.65 -25.76 7.82
C ALA A 24 -20.90 -25.94 6.49
N LEU A 25 -21.63 -26.07 5.38
CA LEU A 25 -21.05 -26.18 4.04
C LEU A 25 -20.34 -24.90 3.60
N ALA A 26 -20.94 -23.72 3.85
CA ALA A 26 -20.30 -22.45 3.57
C ALA A 26 -18.99 -22.28 4.37
N GLY A 27 -18.99 -22.67 5.64
CA GLY A 27 -17.80 -22.69 6.48
C GLY A 27 -16.72 -23.63 5.93
N LEU A 28 -17.10 -24.84 5.52
CA LEU A 28 -16.17 -25.80 4.93
C LEU A 28 -15.58 -25.31 3.60
N THR A 29 -16.41 -24.78 2.69
CA THR A 29 -15.95 -24.22 1.42
C THR A 29 -15.05 -23.02 1.63
N SER A 30 -15.36 -22.16 2.61
CA SER A 30 -14.50 -21.04 2.97
C SER A 30 -13.17 -21.51 3.56
N LEU A 31 -13.17 -22.57 4.38
CA LEU A 31 -11.96 -23.16 4.94
C LEU A 31 -11.08 -23.76 3.84
N LEU A 32 -11.68 -24.50 2.91
CA LEU A 32 -10.98 -25.07 1.76
C LEU A 32 -10.42 -23.97 0.86
N GLY A 33 -11.26 -23.01 0.47
CA GLY A 33 -10.86 -21.88 -0.37
C GLY A 33 -9.76 -21.06 0.28
N GLY A 34 -9.84 -20.82 1.59
CA GLY A 34 -8.79 -20.16 2.36
C GLY A 34 -7.48 -20.94 2.36
N ALA A 35 -7.52 -22.25 2.57
CA ALA A 35 -6.34 -23.10 2.49
C ALA A 35 -5.73 -23.12 1.08
N LEU A 36 -6.55 -23.20 0.04
CA LEU A 36 -6.09 -23.13 -1.36
C LEU A 36 -5.47 -21.78 -1.70
N LEU A 37 -6.04 -20.67 -1.22
CA LEU A 37 -5.40 -19.35 -1.37
C LEU A 37 -4.07 -19.29 -0.63
N TYR A 38 -4.03 -19.79 0.61
CA TYR A 38 -2.83 -19.78 1.44
C TYR A 38 -1.66 -20.51 0.76
N TYR A 39 -1.91 -21.70 0.22
CA TYR A 39 -0.91 -22.45 -0.55
C TYR A 39 -0.65 -21.86 -1.94
N GLY A 40 -1.69 -21.41 -2.64
CA GLY A 40 -1.57 -20.87 -4.00
C GLY A 40 -0.85 -19.52 -4.07
N LEU A 41 -0.86 -18.75 -2.97
CA LEU A 41 -0.11 -17.51 -2.82
C LEU A 41 1.32 -17.74 -2.30
N GLY A 42 1.73 -18.98 -2.02
CA GLY A 42 3.05 -19.30 -1.48
C GLY A 42 3.30 -18.67 -0.10
N ILE A 43 2.25 -18.51 0.72
CA ILE A 43 2.36 -17.85 2.02
C ILE A 43 3.36 -18.59 2.91
N ASP A 44 3.43 -19.92 2.81
CA ASP A 44 4.41 -20.75 3.53
C ASP A 44 5.85 -20.29 3.27
N GLU A 45 6.21 -20.17 1.99
CA GLU A 45 7.57 -19.84 1.54
C GLU A 45 7.94 -18.39 1.87
N VAL A 46 6.97 -17.49 1.76
CA VAL A 46 7.15 -16.07 2.12
C VAL A 46 7.23 -15.90 3.65
N ALA A 47 6.41 -16.61 4.41
CA ALA A 47 6.39 -16.54 5.87
C ALA A 47 7.59 -17.24 6.51
N GLU A 48 8.17 -18.26 5.86
CA GLU A 48 9.40 -18.92 6.31
C GLU A 48 10.65 -18.08 6.02
N THR A 49 10.67 -17.27 4.97
CA THR A 49 11.86 -16.45 4.65
C THR A 49 11.80 -15.01 5.18
N ALA A 50 10.61 -14.54 5.57
CA ALA A 50 10.44 -13.21 6.15
C ALA A 50 11.16 -13.01 7.50
N PRO A 51 11.16 -13.95 8.47
CA PRO A 51 11.80 -13.79 9.77
C PRO A 51 13.33 -13.81 9.64
N GLU A 52 13.88 -14.68 8.79
CA GLU A 52 15.31 -14.78 8.52
C GLU A 52 15.83 -13.49 7.87
N ARG A 53 15.19 -13.00 6.80
CA ARG A 53 15.55 -11.70 6.20
C ARG A 53 15.37 -10.56 7.17
N ALA A 54 14.33 -10.62 8.01
CA ALA A 54 14.11 -9.61 9.03
C ALA A 54 15.19 -9.64 10.10
N ARG A 55 15.64 -10.82 10.55
CA ARG A 55 16.75 -10.96 11.49
C ARG A 55 18.05 -10.47 10.88
N GLU A 56 18.39 -10.91 9.69
CA GLU A 56 19.67 -10.58 9.04
C GLU A 56 19.80 -9.07 8.79
N ALA A 57 18.69 -8.41 8.47
CA ALA A 57 18.62 -6.97 8.27
C ALA A 57 18.36 -6.16 9.56
N LEU A 58 17.73 -6.73 10.61
CA LEU A 58 17.71 -6.13 11.95
C LEU A 58 19.09 -6.19 12.60
N TYR A 59 19.83 -7.28 12.38
CA TYR A 59 21.24 -7.39 12.73
C TYR A 59 22.11 -6.40 11.96
N SER A 60 21.66 -5.94 10.78
CA SER A 60 22.31 -4.89 9.99
C SER A 60 21.77 -3.47 10.23
N GLY A 61 20.77 -3.29 11.11
CA GLY A 61 20.20 -1.97 11.46
C GLY A 61 19.20 -1.38 10.46
N GLN A 62 18.61 -2.20 9.60
CA GLN A 62 17.81 -1.77 8.45
C GLN A 62 16.35 -1.43 8.83
N VAL A 63 15.98 -0.14 8.82
CA VAL A 63 14.64 0.36 9.20
C VAL A 63 13.54 -0.10 8.22
N SER A 64 13.91 -0.32 6.95
CA SER A 64 12.98 -0.72 5.88
C SER A 64 12.29 -2.07 6.14
N VAL A 65 12.97 -2.99 6.83
CA VAL A 65 12.44 -4.31 7.20
C VAL A 65 11.16 -4.22 8.02
N VAL A 66 11.23 -3.47 9.12
CA VAL A 66 10.10 -3.33 10.06
C VAL A 66 8.93 -2.69 9.32
N THR A 67 9.21 -1.69 8.50
CA THR A 67 8.17 -1.00 7.72
C THR A 67 7.54 -1.88 6.63
N TYR A 68 8.28 -2.82 6.05
CA TYR A 68 7.72 -3.78 5.10
C TYR A 68 6.78 -4.77 5.76
N VAL A 69 7.10 -5.24 6.97
CA VAL A 69 6.19 -6.08 7.75
C VAL A 69 4.89 -5.33 8.07
N VAL A 70 5.00 -4.07 8.53
CA VAL A 70 3.84 -3.21 8.78
C VAL A 70 3.04 -2.96 7.50
N ALA A 71 3.70 -2.68 6.38
CA ALA A 71 3.06 -2.50 5.09
C ALA A 71 2.30 -3.76 4.64
N GLY A 72 2.88 -4.95 4.82
CA GLY A 72 2.22 -6.23 4.57
C GLY A 72 0.97 -6.40 5.43
N GLY A 73 1.07 -6.11 6.73
CA GLY A 73 -0.09 -6.11 7.64
C GLY A 73 -1.20 -5.17 7.18
N LEU A 74 -0.87 -3.95 6.76
CA LEU A 74 -1.84 -2.98 6.24
C LEU A 74 -2.50 -3.47 4.94
N VAL A 75 -1.77 -4.16 4.07
CA VAL A 75 -2.34 -4.77 2.86
C VAL A 75 -3.38 -5.82 3.22
N VAL A 76 -3.07 -6.71 4.17
CA VAL A 76 -4.01 -7.74 4.64
C VAL A 76 -5.28 -7.09 5.19
N VAL A 77 -5.13 -6.09 6.08
CA VAL A 77 -6.27 -5.34 6.64
C VAL A 77 -7.12 -4.70 5.53
N GLY A 78 -6.48 -4.07 4.55
CA GLY A 78 -7.17 -3.44 3.41
C GLY A 78 -7.98 -4.42 2.58
N VAL A 79 -7.38 -5.57 2.23
CA VAL A 79 -8.05 -6.63 1.46
C VAL A 79 -9.21 -7.23 2.26
N SER A 80 -9.02 -7.51 3.56
CA SER A 80 -10.07 -8.05 4.42
C SER A 80 -11.25 -7.10 4.54
N LEU A 81 -11.01 -5.82 4.84
CA LEU A 81 -12.07 -4.81 4.94
C LEU A 81 -12.73 -4.55 3.59
N GLY A 82 -11.96 -4.55 2.50
CA GLY A 82 -12.50 -4.47 1.15
C GLY A 82 -13.45 -5.62 0.83
N ALA A 83 -13.05 -6.85 1.16
CA ALA A 83 -13.86 -8.05 0.93
C ALA A 83 -15.17 -7.98 1.73
N LEU A 84 -15.12 -7.56 2.99
CA LEU A 84 -16.31 -7.41 3.84
C LEU A 84 -17.32 -6.42 3.23
N GLU A 85 -16.84 -5.30 2.67
CA GLU A 85 -17.69 -4.30 2.02
C GLU A 85 -18.37 -4.76 0.73
N THR A 86 -17.88 -5.84 0.10
CA THR A 86 -18.58 -6.45 -1.04
C THR A 86 -19.86 -7.18 -0.65
N THR A 87 -19.99 -7.57 0.62
CA THR A 87 -21.11 -8.37 1.12
C THR A 87 -22.33 -7.52 1.53
N THR A 88 -22.13 -6.22 1.78
CA THR A 88 -23.15 -5.32 2.36
C THR A 88 -24.03 -4.63 1.30
N GLY A 89 -24.20 -5.19 0.10
CA GLY A 89 -24.85 -4.53 -1.03
C GLY A 89 -25.70 -5.43 -1.93
N GLY A 90 -26.37 -4.81 -2.91
CA GLY A 90 -27.12 -5.52 -3.95
C GLY A 90 -26.21 -6.35 -4.88
N ARG A 91 -26.81 -7.15 -5.77
CA ARG A 91 -26.12 -8.13 -6.63
C ARG A 91 -25.31 -7.54 -7.80
N ASP A 92 -25.12 -6.21 -7.86
CA ASP A 92 -24.37 -5.59 -8.96
C ASP A 92 -22.85 -5.83 -8.77
N PRO A 93 -22.20 -6.64 -9.64
CA PRO A 93 -20.79 -6.96 -9.52
C PRO A 93 -19.89 -5.71 -9.62
N PHE A 94 -20.29 -4.72 -10.43
CA PHE A 94 -19.53 -3.49 -10.57
C PHE A 94 -19.52 -2.71 -9.26
N ILE A 95 -20.66 -2.58 -8.60
CA ILE A 95 -20.75 -1.87 -7.31
C ILE A 95 -19.97 -2.62 -6.23
N ALA A 96 -19.98 -3.94 -6.22
CA ALA A 96 -19.17 -4.74 -5.31
C ALA A 96 -17.67 -4.44 -5.47
N VAL A 97 -17.15 -4.42 -6.70
CA VAL A 97 -15.75 -4.06 -6.98
C VAL A 97 -15.44 -2.64 -6.54
N VAL A 98 -16.31 -1.67 -6.84
CA VAL A 98 -16.06 -0.28 -6.46
C VAL A 98 -16.09 -0.11 -4.93
N ARG A 99 -16.94 -0.85 -4.20
CA ARG A 99 -16.94 -0.88 -2.73
C ARG A 99 -15.66 -1.48 -2.17
N PHE A 100 -15.20 -2.60 -2.73
CA PHE A 100 -13.92 -3.21 -2.39
C PHE A 100 -12.78 -2.20 -2.53
N VAL A 101 -12.67 -1.58 -3.72
CA VAL A 101 -11.61 -0.60 -4.02
C VAL A 101 -11.70 0.58 -3.07
N TYR A 102 -12.90 1.11 -2.86
CA TYR A 102 -13.12 2.21 -1.93
C TYR A 102 -12.53 1.84 -0.56
N ALA A 103 -12.97 0.74 0.05
CA ALA A 103 -12.55 0.37 1.39
C ALA A 103 -11.07 -0.07 1.51
N ALA A 104 -10.53 -0.76 0.51
CA ALA A 104 -9.16 -1.27 0.55
C ALA A 104 -8.11 -0.16 0.35
N VAL A 105 -8.35 0.78 -0.57
CA VAL A 105 -7.34 1.75 -1.01
C VAL A 105 -6.67 2.53 0.12
N PRO A 106 -7.37 3.07 1.14
CA PRO A 106 -6.71 3.79 2.24
C PRO A 106 -5.63 2.96 2.96
N TRP A 107 -5.89 1.67 3.16
CA TRP A 107 -4.96 0.75 3.82
C TRP A 107 -3.81 0.35 2.90
N LEU A 108 -4.10 0.09 1.62
CA LEU A 108 -3.07 -0.19 0.62
C LEU A 108 -2.12 1.01 0.44
N THR A 109 -2.67 2.23 0.38
CA THR A 109 -1.90 3.46 0.31
C THR A 109 -1.08 3.67 1.57
N ALA A 110 -1.64 3.46 2.76
CA ALA A 110 -0.88 3.54 4.01
C ALA A 110 0.27 2.53 4.05
N GLY A 111 0.05 1.31 3.57
CA GLY A 111 1.10 0.29 3.45
C GLY A 111 2.20 0.70 2.47
N ALA A 112 1.81 1.16 1.29
CA ALA A 112 2.76 1.63 0.26
C ALA A 112 3.60 2.83 0.75
N LEU A 113 2.96 3.79 1.44
CA LEU A 113 3.63 4.93 2.06
C LEU A 113 4.64 4.46 3.12
N THR A 114 4.21 3.56 4.01
CA THR A 114 5.05 3.01 5.08
C THR A 114 6.29 2.31 4.52
N ALA A 115 6.11 1.45 3.51
CA ALA A 115 7.22 0.77 2.84
C ALA A 115 8.17 1.75 2.13
N SER A 116 7.63 2.74 1.41
CA SER A 116 8.44 3.73 0.70
C SER A 116 9.24 4.63 1.66
N LEU A 117 8.66 5.01 2.80
CA LEU A 117 9.32 5.80 3.82
C LEU A 117 10.42 5.01 4.51
N GLY A 118 10.18 3.75 4.86
CA GLY A 118 11.21 2.91 5.45
C GLY A 118 12.40 2.72 4.53
N ARG A 119 12.16 2.51 3.22
CA ARG A 119 13.23 2.46 2.22
C ARG A 119 13.97 3.80 2.08
N LEU A 120 13.25 4.92 2.11
CA LEU A 120 13.86 6.25 2.00
C LEU A 120 14.76 6.56 3.21
N LEU A 121 14.30 6.23 4.42
CA LEU A 121 15.08 6.41 5.65
C LEU A 121 16.34 5.54 5.62
N ASP A 122 16.20 4.32 5.12
CA ASP A 122 17.30 3.37 5.00
C ASP A 122 18.40 3.83 4.04
N GLU A 123 18.01 4.47 2.92
CA GLU A 123 18.94 5.09 1.98
C GLU A 123 19.61 6.33 2.59
N LEU A 124 18.85 7.16 3.30
CA LEU A 124 19.37 8.37 3.93
C LEU A 124 20.44 8.07 4.99
N ILE A 125 20.30 6.94 5.70
CA ILE A 125 21.25 6.50 6.73
C ILE A 125 22.52 5.92 6.12
N ARG A 126 22.49 5.38 4.88
CA ARG A 126 23.61 4.65 4.27
C ARG A 126 24.66 5.50 3.55
N GLU A 127 24.64 6.83 3.66
CA GLU A 127 25.63 7.75 3.07
C GLU A 127 25.86 7.61 1.54
N GLU A 128 25.04 6.86 0.80
CA GLU A 128 25.19 6.65 -0.66
C GLU A 128 24.58 7.77 -1.52
N GLY A 129 24.11 8.86 -0.89
CA GLY A 129 23.49 9.99 -1.57
C GLY A 129 22.07 9.66 -2.06
N VAL A 130 21.08 10.46 -1.65
CA VAL A 130 19.68 10.19 -1.99
C VAL A 130 19.46 10.41 -3.48
N ARG A 131 19.37 9.32 -4.27
CA ARG A 131 19.02 9.44 -5.69
C ARG A 131 17.60 10.03 -5.80
N THR A 132 17.47 11.14 -6.53
CA THR A 132 16.23 11.92 -6.76
C THR A 132 14.97 11.08 -7.07
N PRO A 133 15.04 9.92 -7.77
CA PRO A 133 13.89 9.06 -8.01
C PRO A 133 13.26 8.41 -6.77
N TYR A 134 13.94 8.34 -5.63
CA TYR A 134 13.36 7.69 -4.43
C TYR A 134 12.57 8.67 -3.56
N LEU A 135 12.82 9.97 -3.67
CA LEU A 135 12.12 11.01 -2.92
C LEU A 135 10.69 11.26 -3.41
N ASN A 136 10.40 10.98 -4.69
CA ASN A 136 9.07 11.21 -5.26
C ASN A 136 8.08 10.06 -4.98
N LEU A 137 8.58 8.86 -4.63
CA LEU A 137 7.79 7.64 -4.45
C LEU A 137 6.66 7.76 -3.43
N PRO A 138 6.90 8.19 -2.16
CA PRO A 138 5.83 8.30 -1.17
C PRO A 138 4.73 9.25 -1.65
N PHE A 139 5.09 10.40 -2.19
CA PHE A 139 4.13 11.40 -2.67
C PHE A 139 3.30 10.89 -3.85
N GLY A 140 3.93 10.19 -4.79
CA GLY A 140 3.24 9.57 -5.93
C GLY A 140 2.25 8.50 -5.49
N LEU A 141 2.64 7.63 -4.56
CA LEU A 141 1.77 6.57 -4.01
C LEU A 141 0.59 7.15 -3.24
N GLY A 142 0.82 8.19 -2.43
CA GLY A 142 -0.24 8.90 -1.73
C GLY A 142 -1.22 9.60 -2.70
N ALA A 143 -0.70 10.26 -3.74
CA ALA A 143 -1.52 10.93 -4.74
C ALA A 143 -2.39 9.94 -5.51
N LEU A 144 -1.80 8.80 -5.93
CA LEU A 144 -2.53 7.72 -6.58
C LEU A 144 -3.65 7.18 -5.69
N GLY A 145 -3.35 6.92 -4.41
CA GLY A 145 -4.32 6.47 -3.42
C GLY A 145 -5.52 7.41 -3.29
N LEU A 146 -5.25 8.72 -3.16
CA LEU A 146 -6.29 9.75 -3.10
C LEU A 146 -7.16 9.76 -4.35
N VAL A 147 -6.55 9.75 -5.53
CA VAL A 147 -7.29 9.78 -6.80
C VAL A 147 -8.18 8.55 -6.94
N VAL A 148 -7.64 7.35 -6.74
CA VAL A 148 -8.39 6.10 -6.84
C VAL A 148 -9.55 6.07 -5.84
N ARG A 149 -9.30 6.48 -4.59
CA ARG A 149 -10.33 6.59 -3.54
C ARG A 149 -11.41 7.60 -3.92
N GLY A 150 -11.04 8.74 -4.49
CA GLY A 150 -11.94 9.78 -4.95
C GLY A 150 -12.88 9.29 -6.07
N PHE A 151 -12.33 8.63 -7.09
CA PHE A 151 -13.11 8.02 -8.17
C PHE A 151 -14.04 6.93 -7.66
N ALA A 152 -13.55 6.01 -6.82
CA ALA A 152 -14.37 4.96 -6.25
C ALA A 152 -15.53 5.54 -5.43
N GLY A 153 -15.27 6.58 -4.64
CA GLY A 153 -16.31 7.32 -3.95
C GLY A 153 -17.34 7.87 -4.92
N TRP A 154 -16.90 8.60 -5.96
CA TRP A 154 -17.78 9.25 -6.94
C TRP A 154 -18.76 8.27 -7.56
N PHE A 155 -18.27 7.10 -7.98
CA PHE A 155 -19.11 6.03 -8.52
C PHE A 155 -20.15 5.54 -7.49
N LEU A 156 -19.78 5.41 -6.22
CA LEU A 156 -20.67 4.92 -5.18
C LEU A 156 -21.77 5.91 -4.80
N GLU A 157 -21.49 7.21 -4.80
CA GLU A 157 -22.56 8.22 -4.64
C GLU A 157 -23.47 8.24 -5.87
N ARG A 158 -22.90 8.13 -7.08
CA ARG A 158 -23.67 8.25 -8.31
C ARG A 158 -24.57 7.05 -8.60
N ARG A 159 -24.13 5.84 -8.25
CA ARG A 159 -24.84 4.58 -8.58
C ARG A 159 -25.35 3.79 -7.37
N ALA A 160 -24.73 3.93 -6.20
CA ALA A 160 -25.12 3.17 -5.00
C ALA A 160 -25.85 4.03 -3.96
N GLY A 161 -26.17 5.29 -4.27
CA GLY A 161 -26.91 6.18 -3.38
C GLY A 161 -26.19 6.44 -2.05
N ARG A 162 -24.85 6.32 -2.01
CA ARG A 162 -24.06 6.59 -0.80
C ARG A 162 -24.32 8.03 -0.34
N ALA A 163 -24.33 8.24 0.97
CA ALA A 163 -24.43 9.57 1.54
C ALA A 163 -23.27 10.46 1.06
N HIS A 164 -23.58 11.74 0.87
CA HIS A 164 -22.59 12.77 0.54
C HIS A 164 -21.49 12.82 1.60
N LEU A 165 -20.26 13.04 1.15
CA LEU A 165 -19.16 13.31 2.07
C LEU A 165 -19.38 14.67 2.73
N VAL A 166 -19.45 14.68 4.06
CA VAL A 166 -19.56 15.91 4.84
C VAL A 166 -18.16 16.37 5.21
N LEU A 167 -17.80 17.59 4.82
CA LEU A 167 -16.53 18.23 5.16
C LEU A 167 -16.84 19.54 5.89
N PHE A 168 -16.38 19.67 7.14
CA PHE A 168 -16.68 20.83 8.00
C PHE A 168 -18.18 21.18 8.05
N ASP A 169 -19.03 20.17 8.30
CA ASP A 169 -20.50 20.27 8.31
C ASP A 169 -21.17 20.68 6.98
N VAL A 170 -20.41 20.78 5.89
CA VAL A 170 -20.95 21.05 4.55
C VAL A 170 -21.01 19.74 3.75
N PRO A 171 -22.19 19.30 3.26
CA PRO A 171 -22.28 18.15 2.38
C PRO A 171 -21.71 18.51 1.01
N LEU A 172 -20.67 17.78 0.59
CA LEU A 172 -20.09 17.91 -0.74
C LEU A 172 -20.85 17.02 -1.71
N SER A 173 -21.29 17.58 -2.83
CA SER A 173 -21.78 16.79 -3.98
C SER A 173 -20.71 15.80 -4.46
N ALA A 174 -21.13 14.74 -5.16
CA ALA A 174 -20.20 13.75 -5.71
C ALA A 174 -19.07 14.38 -6.54
N THR A 175 -19.42 15.35 -7.38
CA THR A 175 -18.46 16.09 -8.21
C THR A 175 -17.50 16.92 -7.35
N GLN A 176 -17.99 17.63 -6.34
CA GLN A 176 -17.15 18.41 -5.43
C GLN A 176 -16.20 17.51 -4.64
N ARG A 177 -16.67 16.37 -4.12
CA ARG A 177 -15.82 15.40 -3.46
C ARG A 177 -14.71 14.92 -4.40
N LEU A 178 -15.05 14.51 -5.61
CA LEU A 178 -14.07 14.07 -6.61
C LEU A 178 -13.03 15.16 -6.88
N ALA A 179 -13.48 16.41 -7.08
CA ALA A 179 -12.60 17.54 -7.29
C ALA A 179 -11.62 17.74 -6.10
N VAL A 180 -12.10 17.65 -4.86
CA VAL A 180 -11.25 17.75 -3.66
C VAL A 180 -10.20 16.64 -3.62
N PHE A 181 -10.55 15.39 -3.94
CA PHE A 181 -9.57 14.29 -3.97
C PHE A 181 -8.53 14.46 -5.08
N ILE A 182 -8.96 14.87 -6.28
CA ILE A 182 -8.04 15.12 -7.41
C ILE A 182 -7.10 16.28 -7.09
N VAL A 183 -7.63 17.41 -6.61
CA VAL A 183 -6.83 18.58 -6.24
C VAL A 183 -5.85 18.22 -5.12
N SER A 184 -6.31 17.50 -4.09
CA SER A 184 -5.44 17.03 -3.00
C SER A 184 -4.32 16.11 -3.53
N GLY A 185 -4.63 15.20 -4.45
CA GLY A 185 -3.64 14.33 -5.09
C GLY A 185 -2.62 15.11 -5.92
N ILE A 186 -3.06 16.09 -6.70
CA ILE A 186 -2.18 16.96 -7.48
C ILE A 186 -1.26 17.77 -6.56
N VAL A 187 -1.82 18.39 -5.51
CA VAL A 187 -1.04 19.14 -4.51
C VAL A 187 0.02 18.24 -3.89
N LEU A 188 -0.35 17.02 -3.49
CA LEU A 188 0.58 16.06 -2.89
C LEU A 188 1.71 15.67 -3.86
N ALA A 189 1.40 15.43 -5.13
CA ALA A 189 2.40 15.13 -6.16
C ALA A 189 3.34 16.32 -6.41
N VAL A 190 2.82 17.55 -6.47
CA VAL A 190 3.62 18.77 -6.63
C VAL A 190 4.53 19.01 -5.43
N VAL A 191 4.06 18.75 -4.21
CA VAL A 191 4.90 18.79 -3.00
C VAL A 191 6.05 17.80 -3.12
N GLY A 192 5.77 16.55 -3.54
CA GLY A 192 6.80 15.55 -3.76
C GLY A 192 7.85 15.95 -4.80
N PHE A 193 7.40 16.53 -5.92
CA PHE A 193 8.29 17.06 -6.94
C PHE A 193 9.20 18.18 -6.39
N ARG A 194 8.64 19.11 -5.59
CA ARG A 194 9.44 20.18 -4.99
C ARG A 194 10.48 19.65 -4.01
N VAL A 195 10.12 18.68 -3.17
CA VAL A 195 11.03 18.03 -2.22
C VAL A 195 12.19 17.37 -2.97
N ALA A 196 11.88 16.58 -4.01
CA ALA A 196 12.90 15.92 -4.84
C ALA A 196 13.83 16.93 -5.54
N SER A 197 13.27 18.03 -6.06
CA SER A 197 14.05 19.06 -6.76
C SER A 197 15.02 19.84 -5.85
N ARG A 198 14.72 19.97 -4.55
CA ARG A 198 15.61 20.65 -3.60
C ARG A 198 16.79 19.77 -3.23
N ALA A 199 16.53 18.50 -2.90
CA ALA A 199 17.58 17.54 -2.58
C ALA A 199 18.57 17.38 -3.75
N SER A 200 18.08 17.40 -4.99
CA SER A 200 18.95 17.31 -6.17
C SER A 200 19.87 18.52 -6.39
N ARG A 201 19.55 19.71 -5.85
CA ARG A 201 20.42 20.89 -5.94
C ARG A 201 21.55 20.84 -4.93
N GLU A 202 21.24 20.37 -3.72
CA GLU A 202 22.21 20.27 -2.63
C GLU A 202 23.36 19.32 -2.99
N THR A 203 23.06 18.18 -3.64
CA THR A 203 24.08 17.26 -4.16
C THR A 203 24.90 17.86 -5.32
N LEU A 204 24.32 18.74 -6.14
CA LEU A 204 25.06 19.38 -7.23
C LEU A 204 26.01 20.46 -6.71
N ASP A 205 25.58 21.26 -5.73
CA ASP A 205 26.41 22.29 -5.10
C ASP A 205 27.60 21.66 -4.35
N GLU A 206 27.39 20.52 -3.66
CA GLU A 206 28.47 19.78 -2.98
C GLU A 206 29.53 19.23 -3.95
N VAL A 207 29.12 18.73 -5.13
CA VAL A 207 30.05 18.25 -6.17
C VAL A 207 30.82 19.42 -6.80
N ILE A 208 30.17 20.57 -7.00
CA ILE A 208 30.81 21.77 -7.57
C ILE A 208 31.82 22.38 -6.59
N GLU A 209 31.53 22.40 -5.28
CA GLU A 209 32.49 22.86 -4.26
C GLU A 209 33.64 21.86 -4.02
N ALA A 210 33.45 20.57 -4.32
CA ALA A 210 34.46 19.52 -4.14
C ALA A 210 35.47 19.39 -5.29
N GLU A 211 35.29 20.07 -6.43
CA GLU A 211 36.34 20.25 -7.44
C GLU A 211 37.15 21.52 -7.12
N PRO A 212 38.34 21.43 -6.49
CA PRO A 212 39.20 22.59 -6.40
C PRO A 212 39.73 22.90 -7.80
N GLU A 213 39.74 24.18 -8.16
CA GLU A 213 40.33 24.71 -9.40
C GLU A 213 41.75 24.15 -9.63
N GLU A 214 41.89 23.00 -10.29
CA GLU A 214 43.13 22.64 -10.97
C GLU A 214 43.23 23.50 -12.23
N ARG A 215 43.68 24.74 -11.97
CA ARG A 215 44.09 25.70 -12.98
C ARG A 215 45.28 25.09 -13.73
N PRO A 216 45.18 24.81 -15.04
CA PRO A 216 46.36 24.41 -15.80
C PRO A 216 47.27 25.63 -15.89
N ASP A 217 48.40 25.59 -15.18
CA ASP A 217 49.49 26.53 -15.37
C ASP A 217 50.09 26.26 -16.75
N GLY A 218 49.62 27.05 -17.72
CA GLY A 218 50.11 27.07 -19.08
C GLY A 218 51.10 28.22 -19.24
N GLY A 219 52.35 27.87 -19.53
CA GLY A 219 53.46 28.79 -19.89
C GLY A 219 54.59 28.62 -18.89
N GLU A 220 55.81 28.27 -19.27
CA GLU A 220 56.68 28.92 -20.26
C GLU A 220 57.39 27.83 -21.09
N ARG A 221 57.26 27.77 -22.43
CA ARG A 221 58.03 28.47 -23.48
C ARG A 221 59.55 28.58 -23.23
N GLU A 222 60.26 27.87 -24.11
CA GLU A 222 61.62 28.12 -24.67
C GLU A 222 62.85 27.78 -23.82
#